data_AF-A0A958FET5-F1
#
_entry.id   AF-A0A958FET5-F1
#
_cell.length_a   1.000
_cell.length_b   1.000
_cell.length_c   1.000
_cell.angle_alpha   90.00
_cell.angle_beta   90.00
_cell.angle_gamma   90.00
#
_symmetry.space_group_name_H-M   'P 1'
#
loop_
_entity.id
_entity.type
_entity.pdbx_description
1 polymer ?
#
loop_
_entity_poly.entity_id
_entity_poly.type
_entity_poly.pdbx_seq_one_letter_code
_entity_poly.pdbx_strand_id
1 'polypeptide(L)'
;MTSPDGRGFWIATGLLTLAAMVYSGGHFFGGAWRQFRHHNANMDTLIALGTGAAWSYSMLVALFPNSVPSLAQHAYFEAAVTIIALINLGSALESRARGKASTAIQRLLGLRPKTARLVAGDQERDVPIETLRIGDSIRVRPGEKIPVDGDIV
;
A
#
# COMPACT_ATOMS: atom_id res chain seq x y z
N MET A 1 -11.32 38.23 2.30
CA MET A 1 -11.79 37.33 3.39
C MET A 1 -12.80 37.98 4.33
N THR A 2 -13.01 39.31 4.28
CA THR A 2 -13.87 40.06 5.21
C THR A 2 -15.28 40.36 4.70
N SER A 3 -15.65 39.96 3.48
CA SER A 3 -17.03 40.04 3.01
C SER A 3 -17.87 38.87 3.57
N PRO A 4 -19.14 39.08 3.96
CA PRO A 4 -20.05 38.02 4.43
C PRO A 4 -20.12 36.80 3.49
N ASP A 5 -20.02 37.06 2.18
CA ASP A 5 -20.07 36.03 1.13
C ASP A 5 -18.79 35.18 1.07
N GLY A 6 -17.64 35.77 1.42
CA GLY A 6 -16.36 35.07 1.39
C GLY A 6 -16.19 34.08 2.54
N ARG A 7 -16.80 34.35 3.71
CA ARG A 7 -16.69 33.47 4.88
C ARG A 7 -17.38 32.13 4.66
N GLY A 8 -18.57 32.15 4.05
CA GLY A 8 -19.30 30.93 3.70
C GLY A 8 -18.50 30.03 2.74
N PHE A 9 -17.85 30.62 1.74
CA PHE A 9 -16.98 29.90 0.81
C PHE A 9 -15.80 29.20 1.50
N TRP A 10 -15.10 29.89 2.42
CA TRP A 10 -13.97 29.29 3.13
C TRP A 10 -14.38 28.18 4.10
N ILE A 11 -15.51 28.32 4.79
CA ILE A 11 -16.06 27.27 5.66
C ILE A 11 -16.47 26.06 4.81
N ALA A 12 -17.17 26.28 3.69
CA ALA A 12 -17.55 25.21 2.77
C ALA A 12 -16.33 24.47 2.21
N THR A 13 -15.28 25.23 1.83
CA THR A 13 -13.99 24.66 1.40
C THR A 13 -13.36 23.83 2.51
N GLY A 14 -13.34 24.34 3.75
CA GLY A 14 -12.82 23.62 4.91
C GLY A 14 -13.57 22.31 5.19
N LEU A 15 -14.89 22.30 5.07
CA LEU A 15 -15.70 21.08 5.21
C LEU A 15 -15.43 20.08 4.08
N LEU A 16 -15.29 20.56 2.85
CA LEU A 16 -14.96 19.72 1.69
C LEU A 16 -13.55 19.11 1.84
N THR A 17 -12.58 19.90 2.30
CA THR A 17 -11.24 19.44 2.64
C THR A 17 -11.28 18.40 3.75
N LEU A 18 -12.07 18.61 4.81
CA LEU A 18 -12.22 17.63 5.88
C LEU A 18 -12.78 16.31 5.36
N ALA A 19 -13.83 16.37 4.52
CA ALA A 19 -14.40 15.18 3.89
C ALA A 19 -13.37 14.44 3.04
N ALA A 20 -12.56 15.15 2.24
CA ALA A 20 -11.47 14.57 1.47
C ALA A 20 -10.39 13.94 2.36
N MET A 21 -10.02 14.59 3.47
CA MET A 21 -9.05 14.07 4.44
C MET A 21 -9.56 12.80 5.11
N VAL A 22 -10.83 12.75 5.51
CA VAL A 22 -11.43 11.58 6.14
C VAL A 22 -11.54 10.42 5.16
N TYR A 23 -12.02 10.68 3.94
CA TYR A 23 -12.20 9.66 2.91
C TYR A 23 -10.86 9.09 2.41
N SER A 24 -9.94 9.95 1.99
CA SER A 24 -8.68 9.53 1.36
C SER A 24 -7.54 9.30 2.35
N GLY A 25 -7.56 9.99 3.50
CA GLY A 25 -6.47 9.98 4.49
C GLY A 25 -6.85 9.43 5.86
N GLY A 26 -8.09 8.97 6.09
CA GLY A 26 -8.56 8.52 7.40
C GLY A 26 -7.71 7.40 8.02
N HIS A 27 -7.12 6.54 7.20
CA HIS A 27 -6.22 5.48 7.65
C HIS A 27 -4.94 6.02 8.31
N PHE A 28 -4.41 7.17 7.88
CA PHE A 28 -3.27 7.83 8.53
C PHE A 28 -3.64 8.30 9.94
N PHE A 29 -4.82 8.89 10.13
CA PHE A 29 -5.28 9.33 11.46
C PHE A 29 -5.49 8.15 12.40
N GLY A 30 -6.05 7.03 11.91
CA GLY A 30 -6.17 5.79 12.68
C GLY A 30 -4.82 5.14 13.01
N GLY A 31 -3.86 5.20 12.09
CA GLY A 31 -2.46 4.79 12.32
C GLY A 31 -1.78 5.64 13.39
N ALA A 32 -1.87 6.96 13.25
CA ALA A 32 -1.31 7.93 14.18
C ALA A 32 -1.86 7.75 15.60
N TRP A 33 -3.17 7.55 15.74
CA TRP A 33 -3.79 7.32 17.05
C TRP A 33 -3.28 6.06 17.74
N ARG A 34 -3.09 4.97 16.99
CA ARG A 34 -2.51 3.73 17.53
C ARG A 34 -1.06 3.96 17.98
N GLN A 35 -0.25 4.62 17.17
CA GLN A 35 1.16 4.92 17.50
C GLN A 35 1.28 5.83 18.71
N PHE A 36 0.42 6.83 18.82
CA PHE A 36 0.34 7.70 19.98
C PHE A 36 0.06 6.92 21.27
N ARG A 37 -0.89 5.97 21.26
CA ARG A 37 -1.15 5.09 22.42
C ARG A 37 0.06 4.22 22.79
N HIS A 38 0.84 3.81 21.80
CA HIS A 38 2.08 3.06 22.00
C HIS A 38 3.31 3.95 22.30
N HIS A 39 3.12 5.25 22.50
CA HIS A 39 4.20 6.22 22.74
C HIS A 39 5.30 6.18 21.67
N ASN A 40 4.91 5.90 20.42
CA ASN A 40 5.78 5.84 19.26
C ASN A 40 5.33 6.83 18.19
N ALA A 41 6.23 7.14 17.25
CA ALA A 41 5.98 8.00 16.10
C ALA A 41 6.44 7.31 14.81
N ASN A 42 5.62 7.43 13.76
CA ASN A 42 5.89 6.89 12.43
C ASN A 42 5.40 7.86 11.32
N MET A 43 5.43 7.39 10.07
CA MET A 43 4.94 8.14 8.92
C MET A 43 3.49 8.62 9.12
N ASP A 44 2.59 7.77 9.64
CA ASP A 44 1.19 8.13 9.89
C ASP A 44 1.06 9.30 10.87
N THR A 45 1.86 9.30 11.95
CA THR A 45 1.86 10.41 12.93
C THR A 45 2.27 11.74 12.31
N LEU A 46 3.30 11.75 11.46
CA LEU A 46 3.76 12.96 10.79
C LEU A 46 2.68 13.51 9.85
N ILE A 47 2.02 12.63 9.09
CA ILE A 47 0.98 13.01 8.14
C ILE A 47 -0.26 13.55 8.87
N ALA A 48 -0.72 12.84 9.89
CA ALA A 48 -1.89 13.23 10.67
C ALA A 48 -1.67 14.57 11.37
N LEU A 49 -0.49 14.79 11.95
CA LEU A 49 -0.15 16.06 12.59
C LEU A 49 -0.01 17.19 11.58
N GLY A 50 0.71 17.00 10.48
CA GLY A 50 0.92 18.06 9.48
C GLY A 50 -0.37 18.49 8.79
N THR A 51 -1.14 17.53 8.29
CA THR A 51 -2.40 17.81 7.59
C THR A 51 -3.51 18.26 8.55
N GLY A 52 -3.54 17.71 9.76
CA GLY A 52 -4.44 18.15 10.84
C GLY A 52 -4.15 19.57 11.31
N ALA A 53 -2.86 19.93 11.47
CA ALA A 53 -2.45 21.29 11.81
C ALA A 53 -2.80 22.29 10.70
N ALA A 54 -2.53 21.94 9.43
CA ALA A 54 -2.89 22.78 8.29
C ALA A 54 -4.41 23.03 8.22
N TRP A 55 -5.22 21.98 8.35
CA TRP A 55 -6.68 22.11 8.33
C TRP A 55 -7.22 22.90 9.53
N SER A 56 -6.78 22.57 10.75
CA SER A 56 -7.26 23.25 11.97
C SER A 56 -6.88 24.73 11.98
N TYR A 57 -5.65 25.08 11.59
CA TYR A 57 -5.24 26.48 11.43
C TYR A 57 -6.11 27.21 10.41
N SER A 58 -6.32 26.62 9.24
CA SER A 58 -7.14 27.20 8.17
C SER A 58 -8.58 27.41 8.61
N MET A 59 -9.13 26.47 9.39
CA MET A 59 -10.47 26.56 9.94
C MET A 59 -10.57 27.66 11.01
N LEU A 60 -9.54 27.82 11.86
CA LEU A 60 -9.47 28.92 12.83
C LEU A 60 -9.43 30.28 12.12
N VAL A 61 -8.64 30.43 11.07
CA VAL A 61 -8.60 31.66 10.25
C VAL A 61 -9.95 31.94 9.60
N ALA A 62 -10.64 30.92 9.08
CA ALA A 62 -11.96 31.07 8.46
C ALA A 62 -13.08 31.41 9.47
N LEU A 63 -13.03 30.84 10.67
CA LEU A 63 -14.03 31.07 11.72
C LEU A 63 -13.79 32.36 12.50
N PHE A 64 -12.53 32.73 12.76
CA PHE A 64 -12.16 33.86 13.63
C PHE A 64 -11.15 34.80 12.93
N PRO A 65 -11.50 35.42 11.80
CA PRO A 65 -10.56 36.24 11.03
C PRO A 65 -10.02 37.43 11.83
N ASN A 66 -10.80 37.99 12.75
CA ASN A 66 -10.39 39.14 13.57
C ASN A 66 -9.36 38.80 14.65
N SER A 67 -9.16 37.51 14.96
CA SER A 67 -8.17 37.06 15.95
C SER A 67 -6.77 36.90 15.36
N VAL A 68 -6.66 36.92 14.04
CA VAL A 68 -5.40 36.67 13.31
C VAL A 68 -5.00 37.96 12.58
N PRO A 69 -3.74 38.43 12.72
CA PRO A 69 -3.23 39.57 11.97
C PRO A 69 -3.47 39.42 10.47
N SER A 70 -3.79 40.50 9.77
CA SER A 70 -4.15 40.48 8.34
C SER A 70 -3.09 39.81 7.45
N LEU A 71 -1.80 39.95 7.78
CA LEU A 71 -0.70 39.29 7.06
C LEU A 71 -0.64 37.77 7.26
N ALA A 72 -1.29 37.22 8.29
CA ALA A 72 -1.26 35.79 8.62
C ALA A 72 -2.58 35.06 8.26
N GLN A 73 -3.53 35.73 7.62
CA GLN A 73 -4.83 35.16 7.22
C GLN A 73 -4.73 34.28 5.95
N HIS A 74 -3.72 33.43 5.85
CA HIS A 74 -3.60 32.46 4.76
C HIS A 74 -4.20 31.12 5.18
N ALA A 75 -5.16 30.61 4.40
CA ALA A 75 -5.65 29.24 4.56
C ALA A 75 -4.74 28.28 3.78
N TYR A 76 -4.55 27.10 4.36
CA TYR A 76 -3.70 25.99 3.88
C TYR A 76 -4.53 24.72 3.66
N PHE A 77 -5.81 24.86 3.30
CA PHE A 77 -6.68 23.72 3.01
C PHE A 77 -6.15 22.89 1.85
N GLU A 78 -5.60 23.54 0.83
CA GLU A 78 -4.96 22.93 -0.32
C GLU A 78 -3.69 22.15 0.06
N ALA A 79 -2.93 22.64 1.03
CA ALA A 79 -1.73 21.93 1.50
C ALA A 79 -2.10 20.59 2.14
N ALA A 80 -3.15 20.56 2.97
CA ALA A 80 -3.63 19.33 3.61
C ALA A 80 -4.03 18.26 2.57
N VAL A 81 -4.83 18.64 1.55
CA VAL A 81 -5.25 17.70 0.49
C VAL A 81 -4.08 17.28 -0.39
N THR A 82 -3.20 18.22 -0.75
CA THR A 82 -2.05 17.95 -1.63
C THR A 82 -1.09 16.94 -0.98
N ILE A 83 -0.81 17.10 0.32
CA ILE A 83 0.04 16.16 1.07
C ILE A 83 -0.58 14.75 1.04
N ILE A 84 -1.86 14.61 1.38
CA ILE A 84 -2.55 13.31 1.36
C ILE A 84 -2.54 12.71 -0.05
N ALA A 85 -2.81 13.52 -1.07
CA ALA A 85 -2.84 13.06 -2.46
C ALA A 85 -1.48 12.54 -2.92
N LEU A 86 -0.39 13.28 -2.65
CA LEU A 86 0.96 12.87 -3.05
C LEU A 86 1.43 11.61 -2.33
N ILE A 87 1.11 11.46 -1.04
CA ILE A 87 1.49 10.27 -0.28
C ILE A 87 0.71 9.05 -0.75
N ASN A 88 -0.59 9.18 -0.99
CA ASN A 88 -1.40 8.10 -1.55
C ASN A 88 -0.91 7.71 -2.95
N LEU A 89 -0.53 8.68 -3.78
CA LEU A 89 0.06 8.43 -5.09
C LEU A 89 1.39 7.67 -4.95
N GLY A 90 2.27 8.09 -4.04
CA GLY A 90 3.52 7.40 -3.75
C GLY A 90 3.30 5.96 -3.32
N SER A 91 2.36 5.73 -2.40
CA SER A 91 1.99 4.39 -1.94
C SER A 91 1.42 3.52 -3.06
N ALA A 92 0.61 4.09 -3.95
CA ALA A 92 0.09 3.38 -5.12
C ALA A 92 1.21 2.99 -6.11
N LEU A 93 2.17 3.89 -6.35
CA LEU A 93 3.33 3.60 -7.20
C LEU A 93 4.22 2.52 -6.58
N GLU A 94 4.45 2.57 -5.27
CA GLU A 94 5.22 1.57 -4.53
C GLU A 94 4.54 0.19 -4.60
N SER A 95 3.23 0.13 -4.32
CA SER A 95 2.45 -1.10 -4.41
C SER A 95 2.48 -1.70 -5.82
N ARG A 96 2.36 -0.86 -6.86
CA ARG A 96 2.47 -1.27 -8.26
C ARG A 96 3.86 -1.83 -8.59
N ALA A 97 4.93 -1.22 -8.09
CA ALA A 97 6.29 -1.71 -8.29
C ALA A 97 6.50 -3.06 -7.59
N ARG A 98 6.03 -3.20 -6.34
CA ARG A 98 6.13 -4.43 -5.56
C ARG A 98 5.34 -5.59 -6.18
N GLY A 99 4.15 -5.31 -6.71
CA GLY A 99 3.33 -6.30 -7.42
C GLY A 99 4.01 -6.89 -8.65
N LYS A 100 4.73 -6.07 -9.43
CA LYS A 100 5.51 -6.55 -10.59
C LYS A 100 6.62 -7.52 -10.17
N ALA A 101 7.36 -7.20 -9.10
CA ALA A 101 8.41 -8.07 -8.58
C ALA A 101 7.83 -9.41 -8.08
N SER A 102 6.73 -9.36 -7.33
CA SER A 102 6.04 -10.57 -6.84
C SER A 102 5.57 -11.47 -8.00
N THR A 103 5.06 -10.88 -9.08
CA THR A 103 4.61 -11.63 -10.26
C THR A 103 5.77 -12.37 -10.93
N ALA A 104 6.96 -11.77 -10.99
CA ALA A 104 8.14 -12.42 -11.54
C ALA A 104 8.56 -13.64 -10.73
N ILE A 105 8.56 -13.54 -9.40
CA ILE A 105 8.83 -14.67 -8.50
C ILE A 105 7.78 -15.77 -8.68
N GLN A 106 6.49 -15.42 -8.75
CA GLN A 106 5.42 -16.38 -8.98
C GLN A 106 5.58 -17.12 -10.32
N ARG A 107 6.03 -16.44 -11.38
CA ARG A 107 6.32 -17.08 -12.67
C ARG A 107 7.48 -18.09 -12.57
N LEU A 108 8.54 -17.76 -11.83
CA LEU A 108 9.64 -18.69 -11.58
C LEU A 108 9.16 -19.93 -10.82
N LEU A 109 8.36 -19.74 -9.75
CA LEU A 109 7.78 -20.84 -8.99
C LEU A 109 6.85 -21.72 -9.86
N GLY A 110 6.11 -21.12 -10.80
CA GLY A 110 5.24 -21.82 -11.73
C GLY A 110 5.97 -22.67 -12.79
N LEU A 111 7.28 -22.46 -13.01
CA LEU A 111 8.06 -23.27 -13.94
C LEU A 111 8.45 -24.63 -13.38
N ARG A 112 8.32 -24.84 -12.06
CA ARG A 112 8.65 -26.10 -11.39
C ARG A 112 7.67 -27.20 -11.81
N PRO A 113 8.14 -28.36 -12.29
CA PRO A 113 7.27 -29.50 -12.60
C PRO A 113 6.50 -29.94 -11.35
N LYS A 114 5.20 -30.21 -11.49
CA LYS A 114 4.35 -30.69 -10.38
C LYS A 114 4.23 -32.20 -10.33
N THR A 115 4.53 -32.86 -11.45
CA THR A 115 4.45 -34.30 -11.60
C THR A 115 5.79 -34.83 -12.09
N ALA A 116 6.08 -36.07 -11.71
CA ALA A 116 7.20 -36.84 -12.20
C ALA A 116 6.71 -38.22 -12.62
N ARG A 117 7.40 -38.84 -13.56
CA ARG A 117 7.08 -40.18 -14.00
C ARG A 117 7.90 -41.21 -13.26
N LEU A 118 7.28 -41.88 -12.30
CA LEU A 118 7.90 -42.94 -11.52
C LEU A 118 7.92 -44.24 -12.32
N VAL A 119 9.06 -44.93 -12.31
CA VAL A 119 9.25 -46.27 -12.87
C VAL A 119 9.15 -47.28 -11.73
N ALA A 120 8.11 -48.11 -11.74
CA ALA A 120 7.90 -49.16 -10.74
C ALA A 120 7.86 -50.52 -11.44
N GLY A 121 9.01 -51.18 -11.52
CA GLY A 121 9.19 -52.41 -12.31
C GLY A 121 9.02 -52.11 -13.80
N ASP A 122 8.05 -52.76 -14.45
CA ASP A 122 7.78 -52.62 -15.89
C ASP A 122 6.70 -51.58 -16.22
N GLN A 123 6.21 -50.83 -15.20
CA GLN A 123 5.15 -49.84 -15.35
C GLN A 123 5.64 -48.41 -15.08
N GLU A 124 5.21 -47.48 -15.93
CA GLU A 124 5.38 -46.04 -15.77
C GLU A 124 4.08 -45.42 -15.25
N ARG A 125 4.17 -44.56 -14.22
CA ARG A 125 3.02 -43.76 -13.76
C ARG A 125 3.43 -42.34 -13.41
N ASP A 126 2.59 -41.37 -13.78
CA ASP A 126 2.77 -39.99 -13.39
C ASP A 126 2.25 -39.79 -11.95
N VAL A 127 3.13 -39.31 -11.07
CA VAL A 127 2.84 -39.07 -9.65
C VAL A 127 3.21 -37.64 -9.27
N PRO A 128 2.55 -37.03 -8.27
CA PRO A 128 2.96 -35.74 -7.74
C PRO A 128 4.40 -35.81 -7.20
N ILE A 129 5.21 -34.77 -7.45
CA ILE A 129 6.61 -34.73 -7.00
C ILE A 129 6.75 -34.90 -5.48
N GLU A 130 5.73 -34.49 -4.72
CA GLU A 130 5.68 -34.60 -3.26
C GLU A 130 5.61 -36.05 -2.76
N THR A 131 5.23 -36.99 -3.62
CA THR A 131 5.10 -38.41 -3.28
C THR A 131 6.35 -39.24 -3.57
N LEU A 132 7.32 -38.65 -4.29
CA LEU A 132 8.60 -39.29 -4.59
C LEU A 132 9.44 -39.47 -3.32
N ARG A 133 10.21 -40.55 -3.28
CA ARG A 133 11.15 -40.86 -2.20
C ARG A 133 12.57 -40.94 -2.73
N ILE A 134 13.55 -40.73 -1.85
CA ILE A 134 14.97 -40.94 -2.19
C ILE A 134 15.15 -42.41 -2.59
N GLY A 135 15.75 -42.63 -3.76
CA GLY A 135 15.96 -43.96 -4.34
C GLY A 135 14.93 -44.36 -5.41
N ASP A 136 13.85 -43.58 -5.60
CA ASP A 136 12.91 -43.80 -6.69
C ASP A 136 13.57 -43.54 -8.05
N SER A 137 13.32 -44.41 -9.03
CA SER A 137 13.75 -44.20 -10.42
C SER A 137 12.65 -43.47 -11.20
N ILE A 138 13.01 -42.36 -11.82
CA ILE A 138 12.10 -41.57 -12.67
C ILE A 138 12.55 -41.60 -14.12
N ARG A 139 11.60 -41.58 -15.05
CA ARG A 139 11.90 -41.48 -16.48
C ARG A 139 11.60 -40.07 -16.98
N VAL A 140 12.59 -39.42 -17.58
CA VAL A 140 12.46 -38.10 -18.20
C VAL A 140 12.66 -38.26 -19.70
N ARG A 141 11.66 -37.88 -20.51
CA ARG A 141 11.74 -37.96 -21.97
C ARG A 141 12.43 -36.72 -22.55
N PRO A 142 12.98 -36.80 -23.79
CA PRO A 142 13.49 -35.62 -24.47
C PRO A 142 12.44 -34.50 -24.52
N GLY A 143 12.81 -33.31 -24.06
CA GLY A 143 11.93 -32.14 -23.98
C GLY A 143 11.12 -32.00 -22.68
N GLU A 144 11.12 -33.02 -21.80
CA GLU A 144 10.55 -32.91 -20.46
C GLU A 144 11.51 -32.19 -19.51
N LYS A 145 10.96 -31.49 -18.52
CA LYS A 145 11.74 -30.86 -17.46
C LYS A 145 12.12 -31.88 -16.40
N ILE A 146 13.35 -31.79 -15.91
CA ILE A 146 13.82 -32.60 -14.77
C ILE A 146 13.05 -32.14 -13.51
N PRO A 147 12.26 -33.02 -12.86
CA PRO A 147 11.35 -32.64 -11.79
C PRO A 147 12.02 -32.49 -10.42
N VAL A 148 13.11 -33.21 -10.18
CA VAL A 148 13.88 -33.25 -8.92
C VAL A 148 15.36 -33.52 -9.21
N ASP A 149 16.24 -33.20 -8.27
CA ASP A 149 17.65 -33.53 -8.34
C ASP A 149 17.88 -35.05 -8.15
N GLY A 150 18.88 -35.61 -8.83
CA GLY A 150 19.23 -37.03 -8.76
C GLY A 150 20.37 -37.39 -9.71
N ASP A 151 20.75 -38.67 -9.70
CA ASP A 151 21.82 -39.21 -10.56
C ASP A 151 21.24 -39.95 -11.78
N ILE A 152 21.97 -39.93 -12.89
CA ILE A 152 21.63 -40.68 -14.10
C ILE A 152 22.12 -42.12 -13.94
N VAL A 153 21.20 -43.09 -14.13
CA VAL A 153 21.46 -44.53 -14.03
C VAL A 153 21.12 -45.26 -15.31
#